data_AF-A0A2J7PCA6-F1
#
_entry.id   AF-A0A2J7PCA6-F1
#
_cell.length_a   1.000
_cell.length_b   1.000
_cell.length_c   1.000
_cell.angle_alpha   90.00
_cell.angle_beta   90.00
_cell.angle_gamma   90.00
#
_symmetry.space_group_name_H-M   'P 1'
#
loop_
_entity.id
_entity.type
_entity.pdbx_description
1 polymer ?
#
loop_
_entity_poly.entity_id
_entity_poly.type
_entity_poly.pdbx_seq_one_letter_code
_entity_poly.pdbx_strand_id
1 'polypeptide(L)'
;MLMGIIQKPTLRSYFSTRRIMSTPGFRDIISRNRLELICKFLHFVDNETMSTHQGPQKLLKILPLISQLNKKFLELYLPSQNISVDESLTLWKGRLSFKQYLPLKASKFGIKTHELCDLKKGEIVAQHCGRGKKMNKWYMKLFRKLLNTSVLNALIYKSNTGKNIGQLSFKIELVEGLFVKYASAVEHKMPGRHASDNSVLRLTERHFISRISPRSTKARPQRRCVVCKKCGKKEMVYWCEACDVVLCIECFRDYHTKLNF
;
A
#
# COMPACT_ATOMS: atom_id res chain seq x y z
N MET A 1 1.29 5.44 -5.72
CA MET A 1 2.41 6.36 -6.03
C MET A 1 3.69 5.92 -5.35
N LEU A 2 3.76 5.84 -4.01
CA LEU A 2 4.98 5.45 -3.30
C LEU A 2 5.53 4.07 -3.69
N MET A 3 4.68 3.05 -3.87
CA MET A 3 5.10 1.73 -4.39
C MET A 3 5.62 1.74 -5.85
N GLY A 4 5.43 2.86 -6.56
CA GLY A 4 6.00 3.08 -7.89
C GLY A 4 7.43 3.64 -7.81
N ILE A 5 7.71 4.43 -6.77
CA ILE A 5 9.03 5.00 -6.48
C ILE A 5 9.91 3.94 -5.80
N ILE A 6 9.43 3.39 -4.69
CA ILE A 6 10.11 2.34 -3.94
C ILE A 6 9.60 1.01 -4.47
N GLN A 7 10.43 0.28 -5.22
CA GLN A 7 10.06 -1.02 -5.79
C GLN A 7 10.47 -2.16 -4.86
N LYS A 8 9.50 -2.94 -4.37
CA LYS A 8 9.72 -4.20 -3.63
C LYS A 8 9.05 -5.39 -4.32
N PRO A 9 9.60 -6.61 -4.17
CA PRO A 9 9.16 -7.78 -4.92
C PRO A 9 7.70 -8.14 -4.69
N THR A 10 7.23 -8.10 -3.43
CA THR A 10 5.85 -8.46 -3.09
C THR A 10 5.14 -7.30 -2.40
N LEU A 11 3.79 -7.34 -2.37
CA LEU A 11 3.02 -6.38 -1.58
C LEU A 11 3.35 -6.49 -0.08
N ARG A 12 3.57 -7.71 0.41
CA ARG A 12 3.89 -8.00 1.81
C ARG A 12 5.22 -7.39 2.24
N SER A 13 6.20 -7.35 1.33
CA SER A 13 7.52 -6.78 1.61
C SER A 13 7.48 -5.29 2.00
N TYR A 14 6.46 -4.54 1.59
CA TYR A 14 6.27 -3.13 2.00
C TYR A 14 5.87 -2.98 3.47
N PHE A 15 5.33 -4.03 4.08
CA PHE A 15 4.86 -4.04 5.47
C PHE A 15 5.75 -4.90 6.38
N SER A 16 6.97 -5.25 5.93
CA SER A 16 7.90 -6.07 6.70
C SER A 16 8.44 -5.31 7.92
N THR A 17 8.52 -5.97 9.07
CA THR A 17 9.18 -5.47 10.31
C THR A 17 10.69 -5.70 10.32
N ARG A 18 11.20 -6.58 9.43
CA ARG A 18 12.63 -6.92 9.39
C ARG A 18 13.46 -5.68 9.07
N ARG A 19 14.48 -5.37 9.88
CA ARG A 19 15.34 -4.18 9.75
C ARG A 19 15.81 -3.91 8.31
N ILE A 20 16.30 -4.93 7.61
CA ILE A 20 16.83 -4.83 6.24
C ILE A 20 15.74 -4.51 5.21
N MET A 21 14.50 -4.91 5.47
CA MET A 21 13.37 -4.77 4.55
C MET A 21 12.36 -3.69 4.96
N SER A 22 12.50 -3.12 6.15
CA SER A 22 11.60 -2.12 6.72
C SER A 22 11.50 -0.92 5.80
N THR A 23 10.30 -0.37 5.67
CA THR A 23 10.08 0.88 4.94
C THR A 23 9.08 1.71 5.73
N PRO A 24 9.57 2.75 6.43
CA PRO A 24 8.73 3.68 7.16
C PRO A 24 7.63 4.28 6.27
N GLY A 25 6.51 4.68 6.87
CA GLY A 25 5.39 5.31 6.18
C GLY A 25 4.28 4.34 5.76
N PHE A 26 4.60 3.17 5.18
CA PHE A 26 3.52 2.28 4.69
C PHE A 26 2.60 1.76 5.80
N ARG A 27 3.17 1.40 6.95
CA ARG A 27 2.43 0.88 8.11
C ARG A 27 1.68 1.97 8.86
N ASP A 28 2.14 3.20 8.74
CA ASP A 28 1.64 4.37 9.46
C ASP A 28 0.36 4.91 8.79
N ILE A 29 0.13 4.61 7.51
CA ILE A 29 -1.11 5.00 6.82
C ILE A 29 -2.20 3.93 6.92
N ILE A 30 -1.82 2.67 6.70
CA ILE A 30 -2.76 1.58 6.51
C ILE A 30 -2.16 0.24 6.92
N SER A 31 -2.95 -0.66 7.50
CA SER A 31 -2.48 -2.02 7.73
C SER A 31 -2.44 -2.82 6.43
N ARG A 32 -1.50 -3.78 6.33
CA ARG A 32 -1.38 -4.68 5.17
C ARG A 32 -2.72 -5.34 4.82
N ASN A 33 -3.39 -5.90 5.82
CA ASN A 33 -4.65 -6.64 5.64
C ASN A 33 -5.75 -5.70 5.12
N ARG A 34 -5.84 -4.47 5.64
CA ARG A 34 -6.80 -3.48 5.17
C ARG A 34 -6.52 -3.09 3.72
N LEU A 35 -5.26 -2.87 3.35
CA LEU A 35 -4.89 -2.58 1.96
C LEU A 35 -5.23 -3.74 1.01
N GLU A 36 -4.96 -4.99 1.42
CA GLU A 36 -5.30 -6.18 0.63
C GLU A 36 -6.81 -6.31 0.43
N LEU A 37 -7.62 -6.05 1.46
CA LEU A 37 -9.08 -6.03 1.36
C LEU A 37 -9.57 -4.94 0.41
N ILE A 38 -9.10 -3.70 0.57
CA ILE A 38 -9.46 -2.60 -0.33
C ILE A 38 -9.10 -2.94 -1.77
N CYS A 39 -7.88 -3.46 -2.02
CA CYS A 39 -7.48 -3.87 -3.36
C CYS A 39 -8.34 -5.01 -3.93
N LYS A 40 -8.84 -5.91 -3.08
CA LYS A 40 -9.71 -7.04 -3.47
C LYS A 40 -11.14 -6.58 -3.79
N PHE A 41 -11.66 -5.59 -3.07
CA PHE A 41 -13.05 -5.14 -3.15
C PHE A 41 -13.22 -3.72 -3.71
N LEU A 42 -12.20 -3.13 -4.34
CA LEU A 42 -12.38 -1.86 -5.04
C LEU A 42 -13.21 -2.06 -6.32
N HIS A 43 -14.31 -1.32 -6.41
CA HIS A 43 -15.23 -1.24 -7.55
C HIS A 43 -15.56 0.24 -7.81
N PHE A 44 -15.83 0.60 -9.07
CA PHE A 44 -16.14 1.98 -9.48
C PHE A 44 -17.60 2.17 -9.91
N VAL A 45 -18.35 1.07 -10.02
CA VAL A 45 -19.72 1.04 -10.50
C VAL A 45 -20.48 -0.01 -9.69
N ASP A 46 -21.73 0.30 -9.37
CA ASP A 46 -22.64 -0.63 -8.72
C ASP A 46 -23.12 -1.71 -9.70
N ASN A 47 -22.94 -2.97 -9.32
CA ASN A 47 -23.29 -4.09 -10.18
C ASN A 47 -24.81 -4.26 -10.36
N GLU A 48 -25.62 -3.72 -9.45
CA GLU A 48 -27.09 -3.81 -9.55
C GLU A 48 -27.63 -2.88 -10.65
N THR A 49 -26.94 -1.78 -10.91
CA THR A 49 -27.32 -0.78 -11.92
C THR A 49 -26.77 -1.06 -13.33
N MET A 50 -26.13 -2.21 -13.57
CA MET A 50 -25.48 -2.47 -14.86
C MET A 50 -26.47 -2.60 -16.03
N SER A 51 -27.68 -3.10 -15.78
CA SER A 51 -28.69 -3.37 -16.81
C SER A 51 -29.25 -2.09 -17.43
N THR A 52 -29.25 -0.98 -16.69
CA THR A 52 -29.82 0.31 -17.13
C THR A 52 -28.80 1.21 -17.82
N HIS A 53 -27.54 0.80 -17.89
CA HIS A 53 -26.46 1.65 -18.39
C HIS A 53 -26.49 1.80 -19.92
N GLN A 54 -26.70 3.03 -20.38
CA GLN A 54 -26.59 3.42 -21.79
C GLN A 54 -25.14 3.78 -22.13
N GLY A 55 -24.35 2.82 -22.61
CA GLY A 55 -22.99 3.07 -23.07
C GLY A 55 -22.21 1.79 -23.37
N PRO A 56 -20.90 1.90 -23.67
CA PRO A 56 -20.10 0.74 -24.09
C PRO A 56 -19.99 -0.29 -22.96
N GLN A 57 -20.76 -1.37 -23.08
CA GLN A 57 -20.87 -2.44 -22.07
C GLN A 57 -19.50 -3.04 -21.68
N LYS A 58 -18.54 -3.07 -22.62
CA LYS A 58 -17.19 -3.60 -22.40
C LYS A 58 -16.37 -2.76 -21.40
N LEU A 59 -16.62 -1.45 -21.31
CA LEU A 59 -15.87 -0.51 -20.45
C LEU A 59 -16.62 -0.09 -19.18
N LEU A 60 -17.86 -0.52 -19.06
CA LEU A 60 -18.82 -0.16 -18.03
C LEU A 60 -18.25 -0.17 -16.60
N LYS A 61 -17.39 -1.14 -16.24
CA LYS A 61 -16.76 -1.24 -14.90
C LYS A 61 -15.81 -0.08 -14.51
N ILE A 62 -15.40 0.76 -15.46
CA ILE A 62 -14.52 1.90 -15.21
C ILE A 62 -15.01 3.18 -15.90
N LEU A 63 -16.08 3.10 -16.69
CA LEU A 63 -16.52 4.20 -17.53
C LEU A 63 -16.83 5.48 -16.73
N PRO A 64 -17.53 5.44 -15.57
CA PRO A 64 -17.81 6.67 -14.82
C PRO A 64 -16.54 7.42 -14.40
N LEU A 65 -15.50 6.67 -14.01
CA LEU A 65 -14.21 7.26 -13.65
C LEU A 65 -13.52 7.90 -14.86
N ILE A 66 -13.53 7.23 -16.02
CA ILE A 66 -12.97 7.79 -17.26
C ILE A 66 -13.70 9.08 -17.63
N SER A 67 -15.03 9.06 -17.63
CA SER A 67 -15.85 10.22 -18.00
C SER A 67 -15.60 11.40 -17.07
N GLN A 68 -15.53 11.17 -15.75
CA GLN A 68 -15.23 12.23 -14.78
C GLN A 68 -13.83 12.82 -14.96
N LEU A 69 -12.81 11.97 -15.15
CA LEU A 69 -11.44 12.43 -15.36
C LEU A 69 -11.30 13.22 -16.67
N ASN A 70 -11.86 12.71 -17.77
CA ASN A 70 -11.83 13.39 -19.06
C ASN A 70 -12.53 14.76 -18.99
N LYS A 71 -13.69 14.84 -18.33
CA LYS A 71 -14.37 16.11 -18.10
C LYS A 71 -13.47 17.09 -17.35
N LYS A 72 -12.83 16.65 -16.26
CA LYS A 72 -11.92 17.49 -15.48
C LYS A 72 -10.67 17.90 -16.24
N PHE A 73 -10.10 17.03 -17.07
CA PHE A 73 -8.94 17.38 -17.88
C PHE A 73 -9.29 18.44 -18.92
N LEU A 74 -10.42 18.29 -19.60
CA LEU A 74 -10.89 19.28 -20.58
C LEU A 74 -11.28 20.62 -19.94
N GLU A 75 -11.84 20.62 -18.73
CA GLU A 75 -12.17 21.85 -18.00
C GLU A 75 -10.93 22.63 -17.56
N LEU A 76 -9.84 21.94 -17.19
CA LEU A 76 -8.65 22.56 -16.62
C LEU A 76 -7.56 22.89 -17.64
N TYR A 77 -7.71 22.41 -18.88
CA TYR A 77 -6.67 22.47 -19.88
C TYR A 77 -7.16 23.10 -21.18
N LEU A 78 -6.44 24.13 -21.63
CA LEU A 78 -6.60 24.70 -22.97
C LEU A 78 -5.52 24.14 -23.89
N PRO A 79 -5.91 23.34 -24.89
CA PRO A 79 -4.96 22.76 -25.84
C PRO A 79 -4.33 23.84 -26.71
N SER A 80 -3.09 23.58 -27.08
CA SER A 80 -2.34 24.34 -28.05
C SER A 80 -2.76 23.94 -29.47
N GLN A 81 -2.27 24.68 -30.46
CA GLN A 81 -2.57 24.43 -31.87
C GLN A 81 -2.15 23.03 -32.34
N ASN A 82 -1.11 22.44 -31.74
CA ASN A 82 -0.50 21.21 -32.22
C ASN A 82 -0.86 20.04 -31.29
N ILE A 83 -1.84 19.25 -31.71
CA ILE A 83 -2.33 18.10 -30.98
C ILE A 83 -2.10 16.84 -31.82
N SER A 84 -1.74 15.75 -31.17
CA SER A 84 -1.54 14.44 -31.77
C SER A 84 -2.48 13.42 -31.13
N VAL A 85 -2.93 12.45 -31.93
CA VAL A 85 -3.69 11.30 -31.45
C VAL A 85 -2.86 10.07 -31.73
N ASP A 86 -2.60 9.25 -30.71
CA ASP A 86 -1.87 7.99 -30.87
C ASP A 86 -2.53 6.84 -30.10
N GLU A 87 -2.14 5.63 -30.45
CA GLU A 87 -2.59 4.39 -29.87
C GLU A 87 -1.61 3.90 -28.81
N SER A 88 -2.15 3.49 -27.67
CA SER A 88 -1.39 2.97 -26.55
C SER A 88 -1.93 1.63 -26.12
N LEU A 89 -1.00 0.73 -25.74
CA LEU A 89 -1.35 -0.64 -25.40
C LEU A 89 -0.98 -0.96 -23.96
N THR A 90 -2.01 -1.23 -23.16
CA THR A 90 -1.83 -1.71 -21.80
C THR A 90 -1.75 -3.23 -21.80
N LEU A 91 -0.57 -3.79 -21.55
CA LEU A 91 -0.33 -5.24 -21.51
C LEU A 91 -1.45 -5.99 -20.77
N TRP A 92 -2.04 -7.01 -21.36
CA TRP A 92 -3.03 -7.86 -20.68
C TRP A 92 -2.95 -9.30 -21.19
N LYS A 93 -2.61 -10.23 -20.28
CA LYS A 93 -2.45 -11.66 -20.61
C LYS A 93 -3.70 -12.50 -20.33
N GLY A 94 -4.70 -11.95 -19.64
CA GLY A 94 -5.93 -12.68 -19.27
C GLY A 94 -6.93 -12.82 -20.41
N ARG A 95 -8.02 -13.57 -20.16
CA ARG A 95 -9.19 -13.63 -21.04
C ARG A 95 -9.95 -12.31 -20.95
N LEU A 96 -10.15 -11.66 -22.09
CA LEU A 96 -10.87 -10.39 -22.22
C LEU A 96 -11.32 -10.23 -23.66
N SER A 97 -12.60 -9.91 -23.88
CA SER A 97 -13.24 -9.88 -25.20
C SER A 97 -12.75 -8.76 -26.12
N PHE A 98 -12.16 -7.70 -25.57
CA PHE A 98 -11.59 -6.56 -26.32
C PHE A 98 -10.07 -6.46 -26.18
N LYS A 99 -9.41 -7.56 -25.81
CA LYS A 99 -7.96 -7.66 -25.92
C LYS A 99 -7.58 -7.66 -27.39
N GLN A 100 -6.62 -6.82 -27.77
CA GLN A 100 -6.12 -6.71 -29.13
C GLN A 100 -4.66 -7.14 -29.23
N TYR A 101 -4.29 -7.60 -30.44
CA TYR A 101 -2.92 -7.91 -30.82
C TYR A 101 -2.37 -6.78 -31.68
N LEU A 102 -1.29 -6.14 -31.22
CA LEU A 102 -0.54 -5.11 -31.96
C LEU A 102 0.90 -5.60 -32.11
N PRO A 103 1.31 -6.12 -33.29
CA PRO A 103 2.61 -6.77 -33.47
C PRO A 103 3.80 -5.82 -33.27
N LEU A 104 3.62 -4.54 -33.58
CA LEU A 104 4.66 -3.51 -33.53
C LEU A 104 4.90 -2.95 -32.11
N LYS A 105 4.02 -3.24 -31.14
CA LYS A 105 4.20 -2.77 -29.76
C LYS A 105 4.99 -3.80 -28.94
N ALA A 106 5.84 -3.32 -28.03
CA ALA A 106 6.69 -4.18 -27.16
C ALA A 106 5.88 -5.22 -26.38
N SER A 107 4.71 -4.82 -25.87
CA SER A 107 3.67 -5.75 -25.49
C SER A 107 2.82 -6.04 -26.71
N LYS A 108 2.80 -7.27 -27.21
CA LYS A 108 1.99 -7.59 -28.39
C LYS A 108 0.50 -7.75 -28.09
N PHE A 109 0.13 -8.13 -26.86
CA PHE A 109 -1.27 -8.37 -26.47
C PHE A 109 -1.71 -7.47 -25.32
N GLY A 110 -2.82 -6.74 -25.48
CA GLY A 110 -3.27 -5.84 -24.44
C GLY A 110 -4.61 -5.16 -24.69
N ILE A 111 -4.93 -4.21 -23.82
CA ILE A 111 -6.07 -3.31 -23.95
C ILE A 111 -5.55 -2.08 -24.69
N LYS A 112 -6.05 -1.86 -25.91
CA LYS A 112 -5.76 -0.66 -26.69
C LYS A 112 -6.56 0.52 -26.14
N THR A 113 -5.91 1.67 -26.09
CA THR A 113 -6.52 2.96 -25.76
C THR A 113 -6.05 3.99 -26.78
N HIS A 114 -6.92 4.91 -27.16
CA HIS A 114 -6.55 6.07 -27.95
C HIS A 114 -6.30 7.24 -27.01
N GLU A 115 -5.21 7.95 -27.26
CA GLU A 115 -4.64 8.94 -26.36
C GLU A 115 -4.44 10.25 -27.13
N LEU A 116 -4.92 11.35 -26.55
CA LEU A 116 -4.75 12.70 -27.09
C LEU A 116 -3.55 13.34 -26.38
N CYS A 117 -2.64 13.91 -27.16
CA CYS A 117 -1.36 14.42 -26.69
C CYS A 117 -1.04 15.75 -27.38
N ASP A 118 -1.06 16.85 -26.64
CA ASP A 118 -0.52 18.15 -27.04
C ASP A 118 1.02 18.21 -27.00
N LEU A 119 1.59 18.62 -28.14
CA LEU A 119 3.02 18.65 -28.43
C LEU A 119 3.79 19.75 -27.68
N LYS A 120 3.17 20.90 -27.37
CA LYS A 120 3.89 22.02 -26.72
C LYS A 120 4.04 21.82 -25.21
N LYS A 121 3.11 21.09 -24.60
CA LYS A 121 3.00 20.97 -23.14
C LYS A 121 3.23 19.54 -22.63
N GLY A 122 3.58 18.61 -23.52
CA GLY A 122 3.91 17.24 -23.16
C GLY A 122 2.71 16.50 -22.57
N GLU A 123 1.51 16.78 -23.05
CA GLU A 123 0.36 15.97 -22.67
C GLU A 123 0.58 14.56 -23.16
N ILE A 124 0.51 13.63 -22.22
CA ILE A 124 0.40 12.23 -22.53
C ILE A 124 -0.76 11.75 -21.67
N VAL A 125 -1.87 11.36 -22.31
CA VAL A 125 -2.74 10.39 -21.68
C VAL A 125 -1.87 9.15 -21.51
N ALA A 126 -1.31 8.94 -20.31
CA ALA A 126 -0.63 7.74 -19.83
C ALA A 126 0.88 7.49 -20.06
N GLN A 127 1.58 7.49 -18.93
CA GLN A 127 2.89 6.86 -18.76
C GLN A 127 2.77 5.39 -18.33
N HIS A 128 3.48 4.49 -19.02
CA HIS A 128 3.76 3.13 -18.55
C HIS A 128 5.13 3.09 -17.87
N CYS A 129 5.19 2.72 -16.57
CA CYS A 129 6.31 1.90 -16.09
C CYS A 129 6.02 1.24 -14.73
N GLY A 130 6.55 0.03 -14.59
CA GLY A 130 6.54 -0.81 -13.39
C GLY A 130 6.07 -2.22 -13.72
N ARG A 131 6.99 -3.19 -13.63
CA ARG A 131 6.75 -4.63 -13.82
C ARG A 131 5.38 -5.00 -13.23
N GLY A 132 4.41 -5.25 -14.11
CA GLY A 132 3.04 -5.44 -13.68
C GLY A 132 2.91 -6.71 -12.86
N LYS A 133 2.62 -6.56 -11.56
CA LYS A 133 2.11 -7.69 -10.76
C LYS A 133 0.89 -8.27 -11.48
N LYS A 134 0.80 -9.60 -11.57
CA LYS A 134 -0.33 -10.30 -12.19
C LYS A 134 -1.62 -9.80 -11.53
N MET A 135 -2.44 -9.09 -12.28
CA MET A 135 -3.71 -8.54 -11.81
C MET A 135 -4.84 -9.31 -12.48
N ASN A 136 -5.79 -9.80 -11.69
CA ASN A 136 -6.90 -10.60 -12.20
C ASN A 136 -8.08 -9.73 -12.71
N LYS A 137 -8.13 -8.45 -12.32
CA LYS A 137 -9.17 -7.49 -12.71
C LYS A 137 -8.63 -6.50 -13.76
N TRP A 138 -9.16 -6.56 -14.98
CA TRP A 138 -8.67 -5.72 -16.10
C TRP A 138 -8.84 -4.22 -15.83
N TYR A 139 -9.98 -3.82 -15.26
CA TYR A 139 -10.30 -2.42 -14.98
C TYR A 139 -9.35 -1.81 -13.94
N MET A 140 -8.86 -2.60 -12.98
CA MET A 140 -7.86 -2.12 -12.02
C MET A 140 -6.52 -1.77 -12.69
N LYS A 141 -6.21 -2.38 -13.83
CA LYS A 141 -5.01 -2.04 -14.59
C LYS A 141 -5.16 -0.70 -15.30
N LEU A 142 -6.33 -0.45 -15.88
CA LEU A 142 -6.66 0.86 -16.46
C LEU A 142 -6.78 1.94 -15.38
N PHE A 143 -7.34 1.64 -14.20
CA PHE A 143 -7.39 2.58 -13.08
C PHE A 143 -5.99 3.08 -12.69
N ARG A 144 -5.00 2.17 -12.56
CA ARG A 144 -3.62 2.57 -12.27
C ARG A 144 -3.02 3.44 -13.37
N LYS A 145 -3.36 3.16 -14.63
CA LYS A 145 -2.96 3.96 -15.79
C LYS A 145 -3.55 5.37 -15.68
N LEU A 146 -4.86 5.49 -15.46
CA LEU A 146 -5.56 6.77 -15.25
C LEU A 146 -5.02 7.56 -14.06
N LEU A 147 -4.69 6.88 -12.95
CA LEU A 147 -4.09 7.54 -11.78
C LEU A 147 -2.72 8.13 -12.12
N ASN A 148 -1.89 7.39 -12.86
CA ASN A 148 -0.59 7.90 -13.31
C ASN A 148 -0.74 9.08 -14.29
N THR A 149 -1.71 9.00 -15.21
CA THR A 149 -2.06 10.10 -16.11
C THR A 149 -2.49 11.33 -15.33
N SER A 150 -3.35 11.17 -14.32
CA SER A 150 -3.83 12.27 -13.48
C SER A 150 -2.68 12.99 -12.77
N VAL A 151 -1.70 12.23 -12.27
CA VAL A 151 -0.49 12.78 -11.62
C VAL A 151 0.41 13.51 -12.63
N LEU A 152 0.54 12.99 -13.85
CA LEU A 152 1.30 13.64 -14.91
C LEU A 152 0.62 14.95 -15.36
N ASN A 153 -0.70 14.93 -15.55
CA ASN A 153 -1.48 16.12 -15.91
C ASN A 153 -1.38 17.20 -14.83
N ALA A 154 -1.42 16.80 -13.55
CA ALA A 154 -1.23 17.73 -12.43
C ALA A 154 0.18 18.35 -12.42
N LEU A 155 1.22 17.58 -12.78
CA LEU A 155 2.58 18.10 -12.90
C LEU A 155 2.68 19.12 -14.05
N ILE A 156 2.13 18.80 -15.22
CA ILE A 156 2.12 19.70 -16.39
C ILE A 156 1.42 21.01 -16.04
N TYR A 157 0.26 20.92 -15.37
CA TYR A 157 -0.45 22.09 -14.88
C TYR A 157 0.42 22.95 -13.95
N LYS A 158 1.16 22.33 -13.02
CA LYS A 158 2.09 23.04 -12.12
C LYS A 158 3.24 23.69 -12.91
N SER A 159 3.82 23.01 -13.90
CA SER A 159 4.89 23.58 -14.73
C SER A 159 4.43 24.81 -15.51
N ASN A 160 3.17 24.85 -15.94
CA ASN A 160 2.59 26.03 -16.62
C ASN A 160 2.47 27.26 -15.69
N THR A 161 2.56 27.10 -14.37
CA THR A 161 2.57 28.22 -13.41
C THR A 161 3.95 28.89 -13.25
N GLY A 162 4.94 28.49 -14.07
CA GLY A 162 6.30 29.05 -14.05
C GLY A 162 7.25 28.38 -13.03
N LYS A 163 6.77 27.38 -12.28
CA LYS A 163 7.58 26.59 -11.35
C LYS A 163 7.90 25.22 -11.94
N ASN A 164 9.11 25.08 -12.49
CA ASN A 164 9.60 23.80 -12.99
C ASN A 164 10.03 22.90 -11.83
N ILE A 165 9.35 21.76 -11.66
CA ILE A 165 9.68 20.74 -10.67
C ILE A 165 9.89 19.41 -11.39
N GLY A 166 10.96 18.70 -11.02
CA GLY A 166 11.21 17.36 -11.55
C GLY A 166 10.10 16.37 -11.18
N GLN A 167 9.80 15.44 -12.08
CA GLN A 167 8.69 14.49 -11.90
C GLN A 167 8.79 13.67 -10.60
N LEU A 168 10.01 13.26 -10.21
CA LEU A 168 10.24 12.51 -8.98
C LEU A 168 9.93 13.37 -7.75
N SER A 169 10.46 14.58 -7.70
CA SER A 169 10.25 15.53 -6.60
C SER A 169 8.77 15.85 -6.42
N PHE A 170 8.05 16.11 -7.52
CA PHE A 170 6.61 16.34 -7.47
C PHE A 170 5.84 15.16 -6.89
N LYS A 171 6.20 13.92 -7.27
CA LYS A 171 5.56 12.72 -6.73
C LYS A 171 5.87 12.51 -5.25
N ILE A 172 7.06 12.89 -4.78
CA ILE A 172 7.44 12.82 -3.36
C ILE A 172 6.62 13.85 -2.57
N GLU A 173 6.61 15.12 -2.99
CA GLU A 173 5.80 16.19 -2.37
C GLU A 173 4.31 15.80 -2.28
N LEU A 174 3.77 15.23 -3.36
CA LEU A 174 2.38 14.77 -3.38
C LEU A 174 2.11 13.62 -2.40
N VAL A 175 3.04 12.67 -2.29
CA VAL A 175 2.93 11.56 -1.34
C VAL A 175 3.02 12.07 0.10
N GLU A 176 3.94 12.98 0.40
CA GLU A 176 4.09 13.60 1.72
C GLU A 176 2.86 14.40 2.11
N GLY A 177 2.30 15.21 1.21
CA GLY A 177 1.06 15.93 1.45
C GLY A 177 -0.14 15.01 1.73
N LEU A 178 -0.26 13.90 1.00
CA LEU A 178 -1.26 12.88 1.29
C LEU A 178 -0.99 12.16 2.61
N PHE A 179 0.28 11.93 2.95
CA PHE A 179 0.67 11.32 4.21
C PHE A 179 0.22 12.20 5.38
N VAL A 180 0.56 13.49 5.37
CA VAL A 180 0.14 14.43 6.43
C VAL A 180 -1.39 14.48 6.55
N LYS A 181 -2.10 14.54 5.42
CA LYS A 181 -3.56 14.63 5.42
C LYS A 181 -4.25 13.40 6.01
N TYR A 182 -3.74 12.20 5.73
CA TYR A 182 -4.45 10.96 6.04
C TYR A 182 -3.82 10.12 7.17
N ALA A 183 -2.52 10.25 7.44
CA ALA A 183 -1.86 9.54 8.54
C ALA A 183 -2.23 10.15 9.90
N SER A 184 -2.34 11.47 10.00
CA SER A 184 -2.76 12.16 11.23
C SER A 184 -4.20 11.85 11.66
N ALA A 185 -5.03 11.35 10.73
CA ALA A 185 -6.43 11.00 11.00
C ALA A 185 -6.63 9.55 11.48
N VAL A 186 -5.57 8.72 11.46
CA VAL A 186 -5.67 7.31 11.85
C VAL A 186 -5.18 7.16 13.29
N GLU A 187 -6.11 7.04 14.25
CA GLU A 187 -5.77 6.52 15.57
C GLU A 187 -5.28 5.07 15.42
N HIS A 188 -3.98 4.87 15.54
CA HIS A 188 -3.42 3.54 15.59
C HIS A 188 -3.82 2.85 16.89
N LYS A 189 -4.86 2.01 16.85
CA LYS A 189 -4.98 0.94 17.84
C LYS A 189 -3.76 0.06 17.69
N MET A 190 -2.82 0.16 18.63
CA MET A 190 -1.64 -0.69 18.67
C MET A 190 -2.12 -2.14 18.59
N PRO A 191 -1.77 -2.90 17.53
CA PRO A 191 -2.05 -4.32 17.53
C PRO A 191 -1.32 -4.90 18.74
N GLY A 192 -2.03 -5.66 19.59
CA GLY A 192 -1.38 -6.39 20.66
C GLY A 192 -0.16 -7.12 20.07
N ARG A 193 1.00 -6.99 20.73
CA ARG A 193 2.27 -7.60 20.31
C ARG A 193 1.98 -9.02 19.83
N HIS A 194 2.22 -9.29 18.54
CA HIS A 194 2.27 -10.67 18.08
C HIS A 194 3.42 -11.34 18.84
N ALA A 195 3.12 -12.43 19.56
CA ALA A 195 4.08 -13.17 20.39
C ALA A 195 5.22 -13.85 19.59
N SER A 196 5.36 -13.56 18.30
CA SER A 196 6.30 -14.20 17.39
C SER A 196 7.30 -13.25 16.75
N ASP A 197 7.34 -11.97 17.15
CA ASP A 197 8.51 -11.13 16.83
C ASP A 197 9.67 -11.62 17.71
N ASN A 198 10.33 -12.69 17.25
CA ASN A 198 11.65 -13.18 17.66
C ASN A 198 12.73 -12.13 17.31
N SER A 199 12.45 -10.86 17.63
CA SER A 199 13.45 -9.84 17.72
C SER A 199 14.46 -10.31 18.77
N VAL A 200 15.70 -10.35 18.33
CA VAL A 200 16.84 -11.05 18.92
C VAL A 200 17.23 -10.46 20.30
N LEU A 201 16.53 -9.42 20.76
CA LEU A 201 16.72 -8.75 22.05
C LEU A 201 16.63 -9.69 23.25
N ARG A 202 15.74 -10.70 23.21
CA ARG A 202 15.66 -11.71 24.28
C ARG A 202 16.93 -12.53 24.48
N LEU A 203 17.79 -12.61 23.45
CA LEU A 203 19.04 -13.39 23.42
C LEU A 203 20.31 -12.53 23.46
N THR A 204 20.21 -11.20 23.27
CA THR A 204 21.39 -10.31 23.15
C THR A 204 21.55 -9.32 24.31
N GLU A 205 20.48 -8.98 25.02
CA GLU A 205 20.53 -8.00 26.11
C GLU A 205 20.77 -8.67 27.48
N ARG A 206 21.28 -7.89 28.44
CA ARG A 206 21.39 -8.32 29.84
C ARG A 206 20.01 -8.21 30.49
N HIS A 207 19.40 -9.35 30.78
CA HIS A 207 18.08 -9.42 31.41
C HIS A 207 18.22 -9.57 32.92
N PHE A 208 17.50 -8.74 33.69
CA PHE A 208 17.46 -8.79 35.14
C PHE A 208 16.08 -9.20 35.65
N ILE A 209 16.07 -9.91 36.79
CA ILE A 209 14.83 -10.34 37.45
C ILE A 209 14.33 -9.19 38.32
N SER A 210 13.16 -8.65 37.97
CA SER A 210 12.49 -7.60 38.75
C SER A 210 11.21 -8.14 39.41
N ARG A 211 10.76 -7.51 40.50
CA ARG A 211 9.46 -7.79 41.12
C ARG A 211 8.39 -6.88 40.53
N ILE A 212 7.17 -7.40 40.37
CA ILE A 212 6.04 -6.59 39.90
C ILE A 212 5.69 -5.57 40.98
N SER A 213 5.70 -4.28 40.62
CA SER A 213 5.31 -3.20 41.51
C SER A 213 3.83 -3.28 41.88
N PRO A 214 3.44 -3.03 43.15
CA PRO A 214 2.04 -2.95 43.56
C PRO A 214 1.26 -1.94 42.73
N ARG A 215 0.00 -2.24 42.40
CA ARG A 215 -0.93 -1.29 41.77
C ARG A 215 -2.02 -0.92 42.78
N SER A 216 -2.62 0.26 42.67
CA SER A 216 -3.65 0.77 43.60
C SER A 216 -4.78 -0.21 43.90
N THR A 217 -5.06 -1.15 42.98
CA THR A 217 -6.13 -2.15 43.10
C THR A 217 -5.67 -3.50 43.68
N LYS A 218 -4.38 -3.82 43.71
CA LYS A 218 -3.82 -5.07 44.25
C LYS A 218 -2.43 -4.85 44.83
N ALA A 219 -2.31 -5.01 46.15
CA ALA A 219 -1.05 -4.89 46.87
C ALA A 219 0.02 -5.92 46.45
N ARG A 220 -0.42 -7.11 46.00
CA ARG A 220 0.46 -8.19 45.52
C ARG A 220 -0.04 -8.70 44.16
N PRO A 221 0.30 -8.03 43.06
CA PRO A 221 -0.10 -8.49 41.73
C PRO A 221 0.64 -9.78 41.39
N GLN A 222 -0.12 -10.81 41.06
CA GLN A 222 0.44 -12.08 40.61
C GLN A 222 -0.01 -12.41 39.19
N ARG A 223 0.93 -12.95 38.40
CA ARG A 223 0.72 -13.31 37.00
C ARG A 223 1.31 -14.69 36.72
N ARG A 224 0.81 -15.36 35.68
CA ARG A 224 1.29 -16.69 35.29
C ARG A 224 2.56 -16.59 34.44
N CYS A 225 3.49 -17.51 34.66
CA CYS A 225 4.68 -17.65 33.84
C CYS A 225 4.32 -18.00 32.39
N VAL A 226 4.95 -17.32 31.43
CA VAL A 226 4.72 -17.55 29.98
C VAL A 226 5.11 -18.96 29.56
N VAL A 227 6.23 -19.48 30.07
CA VAL A 227 6.77 -20.81 29.74
C VAL A 227 5.95 -21.92 30.41
N CYS A 228 5.62 -21.76 31.69
CA CYS A 228 4.88 -22.78 32.46
C CYS A 228 3.35 -22.70 32.30
N LYS A 229 2.83 -21.93 31.33
CA LYS A 229 1.39 -21.71 31.16
C LYS A 229 0.59 -23.03 31.02
N LYS A 230 1.23 -24.10 30.53
CA LYS A 230 0.68 -25.47 30.43
C LYS A 230 0.85 -26.33 31.70
N CYS A 231 1.81 -26.01 32.57
CA CYS A 231 2.18 -26.85 33.73
C CYS A 231 1.41 -26.53 35.02
N GLY A 232 0.36 -25.70 34.98
CA GLY A 232 -0.55 -25.46 36.11
C GLY A 232 0.05 -24.82 37.38
N LYS A 233 1.34 -24.47 37.39
CA LYS A 233 2.00 -23.90 38.58
C LYS A 233 1.73 -22.40 38.76
N LYS A 234 1.66 -22.06 40.06
CA LYS A 234 1.10 -20.90 40.75
C LYS A 234 1.48 -19.52 40.18
N GLU A 235 0.56 -18.59 40.44
CA GLU A 235 0.69 -17.14 40.37
C GLU A 235 2.03 -16.62 40.93
N MET A 236 2.79 -15.86 40.13
CA MET A 236 4.17 -15.41 40.42
C MET A 236 4.33 -13.90 40.43
N VAL A 237 5.40 -13.43 41.09
CA VAL A 237 5.72 -12.02 41.36
C VAL A 237 6.88 -11.47 40.51
N TYR A 238 7.61 -12.31 39.78
CA TYR A 238 8.80 -11.91 39.04
C TYR A 238 8.52 -11.63 37.56
N TRP A 239 9.14 -10.59 37.02
CA TRP A 239 9.02 -10.21 35.60
C TRP A 239 10.33 -9.66 35.05
N CYS A 240 10.51 -9.80 33.75
CA CYS A 240 11.61 -9.19 33.01
C CYS A 240 11.09 -7.88 32.41
N GLU A 241 11.67 -6.75 32.82
CA GLU A 241 11.27 -5.42 32.34
C GLU A 241 11.65 -5.20 30.87
N ALA A 242 12.82 -5.68 30.45
CA ALA A 242 13.29 -5.57 29.07
C ALA A 242 12.42 -6.36 28.08
N CYS A 243 11.95 -7.55 28.46
CA CYS A 243 11.09 -8.39 27.61
C CYS A 243 9.59 -8.24 27.88
N ASP A 244 9.18 -7.53 28.94
CA ASP A 244 7.79 -7.40 29.41
C ASP A 244 7.07 -8.76 29.53
N VAL A 245 7.75 -9.72 30.18
CA VAL A 245 7.22 -11.08 30.40
C VAL A 245 7.38 -11.52 31.85
N VAL A 246 6.42 -12.31 32.31
CA VAL A 246 6.43 -12.91 33.66
C VAL A 246 7.01 -14.32 33.54
N LEU A 247 8.03 -14.61 34.33
CA LEU A 247 8.80 -15.86 34.27
C LEU A 247 9.08 -16.39 35.68
N CYS A 248 9.14 -17.71 35.83
CA CYS A 248 9.69 -18.36 37.02
C CYS A 248 11.19 -18.13 37.09
N ILE A 249 11.79 -18.18 38.29
CA ILE A 249 13.26 -18.15 38.45
C ILE A 249 13.91 -19.26 37.61
N GLU A 250 13.34 -20.46 37.63
CA GLU A 250 13.83 -21.61 36.85
C GLU A 250 13.71 -21.41 35.33
N CYS A 251 12.65 -20.75 34.86
CA CYS A 251 12.40 -20.53 33.44
C CYS A 251 13.07 -19.28 32.88
N PHE A 252 13.56 -18.38 33.74
CA PHE A 252 14.13 -17.10 33.35
C PHE A 252 15.36 -17.30 32.45
N ARG A 253 16.32 -18.10 32.92
CA ARG A 253 17.55 -18.41 32.16
C ARG A 253 17.22 -19.02 30.81
N ASP A 254 16.36 -20.02 30.84
CA ASP A 254 15.97 -20.82 29.70
C ASP A 254 15.30 -19.97 28.61
N TYR A 255 14.34 -19.11 28.98
CA TYR A 255 13.65 -18.20 28.07
C TYR A 255 14.60 -17.20 27.36
N HIS A 256 15.66 -16.76 28.06
CA HIS A 256 16.64 -15.80 27.56
C HIS A 256 17.86 -16.44 26.86
N THR A 257 17.98 -17.77 26.85
CA THR A 257 19.14 -18.45 26.27
C THR A 257 18.79 -19.40 25.13
N LYS A 258 17.62 -20.05 25.14
CA LYS A 258 17.25 -21.03 24.11
C LYS A 258 16.41 -20.40 22.99
N LEU A 259 16.83 -20.62 21.75
CA LEU A 259 16.14 -20.14 20.54
C LEU A 259 14.73 -20.74 20.35
N ASN A 260 14.47 -21.94 20.87
CA ASN A 260 13.20 -22.63 20.73
C ASN A 260 12.64 -22.98 22.11
N PHE A 261 11.42 -22.49 22.39
CA PHE A 261 10.62 -22.76 23.58
C PHE A 261 9.15 -22.88 23.21
#